data_AF-A0A8J5HRD9-F1
#
_entry.id   AF-A0A8J5HRD9-F1
#
_cell.length_a   1.000
_cell.length_b   1.000
_cell.length_c   1.000
_cell.angle_alpha   90.00
_cell.angle_beta   90.00
_cell.angle_gamma   90.00
#
_symmetry.space_group_name_H-M   'P 1'
#
loop_
_entity.id
_entity.type
_entity.pdbx_description
1 polymer ?
#
loop_
_entity_poly.entity_id
_entity_poly.type
_entity_poly.pdbx_seq_one_letter_code
_entity_poly.pdbx_strand_id
1 'polypeptide(L)'
;MFFSGDSSARKRVDLGGRSSKESDRQVLLEQARLDRKRRLELRQQTSAAIKIQKCFRGRKDVKMTRSKVREQFKVTFGAHGEKANW
;
A
#
# COMPACT_ATOMS: atom_id res chain seq x y z
N MET A 1 6.89 62.43 -17.66
CA MET A 1 8.01 61.87 -18.44
C MET A 1 7.43 61.11 -19.62
N PHE A 2 7.75 61.51 -20.84
CA PHE A 2 7.24 60.89 -22.08
C PHE A 2 8.13 59.70 -22.47
N PHE A 3 7.50 58.56 -22.80
CA PHE A 3 8.18 57.38 -23.32
C PHE A 3 8.43 57.55 -24.82
N SER A 4 9.69 57.74 -25.24
CA SER A 4 10.06 58.15 -26.60
C SER A 4 10.06 57.03 -27.65
N GLY A 5 9.73 55.78 -27.29
CA GLY A 5 9.44 54.70 -28.24
C GLY A 5 10.55 54.32 -29.22
N ASP A 6 11.79 54.78 -29.05
CA ASP A 6 12.88 54.49 -29.98
C ASP A 6 13.31 53.01 -29.86
N SER A 7 13.04 52.23 -30.90
CA SER A 7 13.29 50.78 -30.95
C SER A 7 14.77 50.44 -31.16
N SER A 8 15.59 51.43 -31.54
CA SER A 8 17.03 51.29 -31.80
C SER A 8 17.83 50.98 -30.53
N ALA A 9 17.35 51.43 -29.36
CA ALA A 9 18.02 51.23 -28.06
C ALA A 9 17.60 49.93 -27.33
N ARG A 10 16.98 48.97 -28.02
CA ARG A 10 16.64 47.67 -27.42
C ARG A 10 17.91 46.86 -27.17
N LYS A 11 18.53 47.09 -26.02
CA LYS A 11 19.54 46.19 -25.45
C LYS A 11 18.90 44.80 -25.40
N ARG A 12 19.43 43.83 -26.16
CA ARG A 12 19.02 42.43 -26.04
C ARG A 12 19.32 41.99 -24.61
N VAL A 13 18.29 41.97 -23.78
CA VAL A 13 18.36 41.35 -22.46
C VAL A 13 18.35 39.87 -22.73
N ASP A 14 19.50 39.23 -22.53
CA ASP A 14 19.58 37.78 -22.58
C ASP A 14 18.71 37.26 -21.42
N LEU A 15 17.50 36.79 -21.74
CA LEU A 15 16.54 36.27 -20.75
C LEU A 15 16.98 34.92 -20.18
N GLY A 16 18.27 34.55 -20.33
CA GLY A 16 18.91 33.48 -19.58
C GLY A 16 18.07 32.21 -19.54
N GLY A 17 17.56 31.78 -20.70
CA GLY A 17 16.56 30.72 -20.80
C GLY A 17 17.12 29.32 -20.98
N ARG A 18 18.43 29.12 -20.89
CA ARG A 18 19.01 27.77 -20.85
C ARG A 18 18.93 27.26 -19.42
N SER A 19 17.78 26.69 -19.08
CA SER A 19 17.60 25.96 -17.83
C SER A 19 18.57 24.78 -17.83
N SER A 20 19.66 24.87 -17.06
CA SER A 20 20.53 23.75 -16.72
C SER A 20 19.82 22.62 -15.96
N LYS A 21 18.50 22.73 -15.75
CA LYS A 21 17.61 21.73 -15.13
C LYS A 21 16.93 20.80 -16.13
N GLU A 22 17.26 20.86 -17.43
CA GLU A 22 16.69 19.92 -18.40
C GLU A 22 17.20 18.47 -18.19
N SER A 23 18.37 18.34 -17.55
CA SER A 23 18.85 17.10 -16.93
C SER A 23 17.96 16.59 -15.78
N ASP A 24 17.21 17.46 -15.09
CA ASP A 24 16.37 17.06 -13.95
C ASP A 24 15.03 16.43 -14.36
N ARG A 25 14.44 16.75 -15.52
CA ARG A 25 13.09 16.25 -15.83
C ARG A 25 13.06 14.75 -16.03
N GLN A 26 14.01 14.19 -16.78
CA GLN A 26 14.07 12.74 -17.00
C GLN A 26 14.39 12.01 -15.69
N VAL A 27 15.32 12.54 -14.90
CA VAL A 27 15.67 12.00 -13.57
C VAL A 27 14.46 12.01 -12.63
N LEU A 28 13.70 13.11 -12.57
CA LEU A 28 12.47 13.22 -11.78
C LEU A 28 11.41 12.20 -12.22
N LEU A 29 11.25 12.01 -13.53
CA LEU A 29 10.31 11.02 -14.06
C LEU A 29 10.72 9.59 -13.73
N GLU A 30 12.01 9.27 -13.83
CA GLU A 30 12.53 7.95 -13.44
C GLU A 30 12.38 7.71 -11.94
N GLN A 31 12.69 8.71 -11.10
CA GLN A 31 12.47 8.65 -9.66
C GLN A 31 10.99 8.39 -9.33
N ALA A 32 10.06 9.11 -9.97
CA ALA A 32 8.63 8.91 -9.78
C ALA A 32 8.16 7.51 -10.23
N ARG A 33 8.73 6.97 -11.31
CA ARG A 33 8.48 5.59 -11.78
C ARG A 33 8.95 4.56 -10.76
N LEU A 34 10.18 4.70 -10.26
CA LEU A 34 10.74 3.80 -9.25
C LEU A 34 9.94 3.84 -7.95
N ASP A 35 9.53 5.02 -7.49
CA ASP A 35 8.70 5.15 -6.29
C ASP A 35 7.31 4.56 -6.46
N ARG A 36 6.72 4.69 -7.66
CA ARG A 36 5.46 4.02 -7.99
C ARG A 36 5.60 2.51 -7.96
N LYS A 37 6.69 1.97 -8.52
CA LYS A 37 6.97 0.53 -8.51
C LYS A 37 7.12 0.01 -7.08
N ARG A 38 7.92 0.69 -6.25
CA ARG A 38 8.08 0.38 -4.80
C ARG A 38 6.74 0.37 -4.06
N ARG A 39 5.89 1.39 -4.28
CA ARG A 39 4.55 1.44 -3.67
C ARG A 39 3.65 0.28 -4.12
N LEU A 40 3.73 -0.11 -5.38
CA LEU A 40 2.95 -1.23 -5.91
C LEU A 40 3.37 -2.55 -5.27
N GLU A 41 4.68 -2.81 -5.20
CA GLU A 41 5.24 -4.01 -4.57
C GLU A 41 4.85 -4.08 -3.08
N LEU A 42 4.98 -2.98 -2.34
CA LEU A 42 4.58 -2.91 -0.93
C LEU A 42 3.08 -3.20 -0.75
N ARG A 43 2.21 -2.67 -1.63
CA ARG A 43 0.76 -2.94 -1.59
C ARG A 43 0.46 -4.41 -1.85
N GLN A 44 1.16 -5.04 -2.79
CA GLN A 44 1.01 -6.47 -3.08
C GLN A 44 1.45 -7.33 -1.88
N GLN A 45 2.62 -7.04 -1.31
CA GLN A 45 3.12 -7.73 -0.12
C GLN A 45 2.18 -7.56 1.07
N THR A 46 1.70 -6.34 1.32
CA THR A 46 0.74 -6.04 2.40
C THR A 46 -0.57 -6.80 2.20
N SER A 47 -1.12 -6.81 0.98
CA SER A 47 -2.33 -7.56 0.65
C SER A 47 -2.17 -9.07 0.89
N ALA A 48 -1.02 -9.63 0.48
CA ALA A 48 -0.70 -11.04 0.71
C ALA A 48 -0.56 -11.34 2.22
N ALA A 49 0.16 -10.49 2.96
CA ALA A 49 0.34 -10.63 4.41
C ALA A 49 -1.01 -10.63 5.15
N ILE A 50 -1.93 -9.72 4.77
CA ILE A 50 -3.28 -9.67 5.37
C ILE A 50 -4.04 -10.98 5.15
N LYS A 51 -3.97 -11.57 3.94
CA LYS A 51 -4.64 -12.85 3.66
C LYS A 51 -4.09 -13.98 4.54
N ILE A 52 -2.77 -14.05 4.69
CA ILE A 52 -2.10 -15.04 5.54
C ILE A 52 -2.52 -14.86 7.00
N GLN A 53 -2.44 -13.62 7.51
CA GLN A 53 -2.82 -13.29 8.89
C GLN A 53 -4.28 -13.63 9.20
N LYS A 54 -5.21 -13.29 8.29
CA LYS A 54 -6.64 -13.63 8.43
C LYS A 54 -6.86 -15.14 8.51
N CYS A 55 -6.25 -15.90 7.61
CA CYS A 55 -6.34 -17.36 7.61
C CYS A 55 -5.78 -17.96 8.91
N PHE A 56 -4.61 -17.49 9.36
CA PHE A 56 -4.00 -17.96 10.60
C PHE A 56 -4.88 -17.67 11.82
N ARG A 57 -5.39 -16.45 11.95
CA ARG A 57 -6.30 -16.06 13.04
C ARG A 57 -7.56 -16.92 13.04
N GLY A 58 -8.22 -17.08 11.87
CA GLY A 58 -9.40 -17.93 11.75
C GLY A 58 -9.14 -19.40 12.12
N ARG A 59 -8.00 -19.97 11.70
CA ARG A 59 -7.61 -21.34 12.10
C ARG A 59 -7.42 -21.47 13.62
N LYS A 60 -6.81 -20.46 14.25
CA LYS A 60 -6.63 -20.43 15.70
C LYS A 60 -7.98 -20.40 16.42
N ASP A 61 -8.91 -19.54 15.97
CA ASP A 61 -10.23 -19.42 16.57
C ASP A 61 -11.04 -20.71 16.41
N VAL A 62 -11.04 -21.32 15.21
CA VAL A 62 -11.68 -22.62 14.98
C VAL A 62 -11.10 -23.70 15.89
N LYS A 63 -9.77 -23.76 16.06
CA LYS A 63 -9.13 -24.75 16.94
C LYS A 63 -9.60 -24.59 18.38
N MET A 64 -9.64 -23.36 18.90
CA MET A 64 -10.09 -23.09 20.27
C MET A 64 -11.57 -23.44 20.45
N THR A 65 -12.43 -22.98 19.55
CA THR A 65 -13.87 -23.26 19.60
C THR A 65 -14.14 -24.76 19.47
N ARG A 66 -13.44 -25.47 18.59
CA ARG A 66 -13.58 -26.93 18.43
C ARG A 66 -13.25 -27.66 19.72
N SER A 67 -12.16 -27.30 20.40
CA SER A 67 -11.82 -27.89 21.70
C SER A 67 -12.91 -27.64 22.74
N LYS A 68 -13.39 -26.39 22.85
CA LYS A 68 -14.45 -26.02 23.80
C LYS A 68 -15.76 -26.76 23.53
N VAL A 69 -16.20 -26.80 22.27
CA VAL A 69 -17.42 -27.53 21.88
C VAL A 69 -17.25 -29.02 22.16
N ARG A 70 -16.06 -29.59 21.92
CA ARG A 70 -15.83 -31.01 22.24
C ARG A 70 -15.86 -31.28 23.73
N GLU A 71 -15.33 -30.40 24.57
CA GLU A 71 -15.45 -30.51 26.03
C GLU A 71 -16.91 -30.44 26.49
N GLN A 72 -17.67 -29.47 25.98
CA GLN A 72 -19.10 -29.36 26.25
C GLN A 72 -19.86 -30.62 25.82
N PHE A 73 -19.58 -31.13 24.62
CA PHE A 73 -20.15 -32.38 24.14
C PHE A 73 -19.85 -33.55 25.09
N LYS A 74 -18.60 -33.69 25.54
CA LYS A 74 -18.20 -34.75 26.47
C LYS A 74 -18.95 -34.68 27.80
N VAL A 75 -19.17 -33.47 28.31
CA VAL A 75 -19.94 -33.26 29.54
C VAL A 75 -21.40 -33.68 29.36
N THR A 76 -22.03 -33.24 28.26
CA THR A 76 -23.47 -33.49 28.02
C THR A 76 -23.74 -34.94 27.62
N PHE A 77 -22.96 -35.49 26.70
CA PHE A 77 -23.27 -36.75 26.01
C PHE A 77 -22.25 -37.87 26.27
N GLY A 78 -21.18 -37.61 27.04
CA GLY A 78 -20.08 -38.57 27.22
C GLY A 78 -19.07 -38.55 26.07
N ALA A 79 -17.96 -39.27 26.23
CA ALA A 79 -16.83 -39.21 25.28
C ALA A 79 -17.21 -39.62 23.85
N HIS A 80 -18.12 -40.60 23.76
CA HIS A 80 -18.59 -41.23 22.53
C HIS A 80 -20.10 -41.08 22.31
N GLY A 81 -20.79 -40.25 23.08
CA GLY A 81 -22.26 -40.13 22.99
C GLY A 81 -23.04 -41.12 23.84
N GLU A 82 -22.37 -41.85 24.73
CA GLU A 82 -22.95 -42.88 25.62
C GLU A 82 -24.07 -42.37 26.52
N LYS A 83 -24.09 -41.07 26.84
CA LYS A 83 -25.13 -40.42 27.66
C LYS A 83 -26.18 -39.70 26.83
N ALA A 84 -26.14 -39.83 25.51
CA ALA A 84 -27.17 -39.29 24.63
C ALA A 84 -28.39 -40.21 24.67
N ASN A 85 -29.24 -40.04 25.68
CA ASN A 85 -30.56 -40.64 25.69
C ASN A 85 -31.42 -39.87 24.67
N TRP A 86 -31.90 -40.58 23.65
CA TRP A 86 -32.87 -40.09 22.67
C TRP A 86 -34.27 -40.02 23.29
#